data_AF-A0AA47NZ93-F1
#
_entry.id   AF-A0AA47NZ93-F1
#
_cell.length_a   1.000
_cell.length_b   1.000
_cell.length_c   1.000
_cell.angle_alpha   90.00
_cell.angle_beta   90.00
_cell.angle_gamma   90.00
#
_symmetry.space_group_name_H-M   'P 1'
#
loop_
_entity.id
_entity.type
_entity.pdbx_description
1 polymer ?
#
loop_
_entity_poly.entity_id
_entity_poly.type
_entity_poly.pdbx_seq_one_letter_code
_entity_poly.pdbx_strand_id
1 'polypeptide(L)'
;MSLYLSLWMRVGSLSLVLVAVGTMECTEQESLIQEIPSSIVMPTQCLMDCTALTFTKKLQLGDTRNIRLTDSTEEEHRNLKEYCWPVDLKCNVGERLQRAFVVVPVDPSVVAHEHLAVKSTGPVVGTLSAHGGPATLADDCGIRYEVTPIYQSTSESMGKGLSFCIQVVALQPLSRDGMLKCPPFLVTIWQPSAAQPMREGGG
;
A
#
# COMPACT_ATOMS: atom_id res chain seq x y z
N MET A 1 -25.08 -55.13 34.52
CA MET A 1 -24.22 -54.11 35.20
C MET A 1 -23.15 -53.73 34.18
N SER A 2 -23.35 -52.70 33.36
CA SER A 2 -23.30 -51.26 33.65
C SER A 2 -21.89 -50.68 33.47
N LEU A 3 -21.77 -49.85 32.42
CA LEU A 3 -20.95 -48.65 32.26
C LEU A 3 -19.41 -48.75 32.19
N TYR A 4 -18.85 -48.12 31.15
CA TYR A 4 -17.74 -47.15 31.10
C TYR A 4 -17.05 -47.24 29.72
N LEU A 5 -17.56 -46.51 28.73
CA LEU A 5 -17.11 -45.15 28.35
C LEU A 5 -15.83 -45.13 27.50
N SER A 6 -16.06 -45.22 26.19
CA SER A 6 -15.52 -44.33 25.15
C SER A 6 -14.16 -43.66 25.43
N LEU A 7 -13.10 -44.12 24.74
CA LEU A 7 -11.94 -43.27 24.46
C LEU A 7 -11.93 -42.93 22.97
N TRP A 8 -12.16 -41.64 22.73
CA TRP A 8 -12.47 -41.05 21.46
C TRP A 8 -11.27 -41.04 20.50
N MET A 9 -11.54 -41.42 19.26
CA MET A 9 -10.77 -41.07 18.07
C MET A 9 -10.60 -39.54 18.01
N ARG A 10 -9.41 -39.03 18.36
CA ARG A 10 -9.01 -37.68 17.97
C ARG A 10 -8.22 -37.78 16.67
N VAL A 11 -8.95 -37.90 15.57
CA VAL A 11 -8.45 -37.48 14.25
C VAL A 11 -8.25 -35.98 14.35
N GLY A 12 -6.99 -35.57 14.48
CA GLY A 12 -6.57 -34.17 14.45
C GLY A 12 -6.82 -33.60 13.07
N SER A 13 -8.04 -33.09 12.87
CA SER A 13 -8.40 -32.18 11.79
C SER A 13 -7.62 -30.89 11.99
N LEU A 14 -6.41 -30.80 11.43
CA LEU A 14 -5.74 -29.54 11.17
C LEU A 14 -6.57 -28.79 10.13
N SER A 15 -7.55 -28.02 10.61
CA SER A 15 -8.22 -27.01 9.82
C SER A 15 -7.17 -25.98 9.43
N LEU A 16 -6.65 -26.11 8.20
CA LEU A 16 -6.02 -25.02 7.48
C LEU A 16 -7.08 -23.92 7.34
N VAL A 17 -7.09 -22.99 8.30
CA VAL A 17 -7.76 -21.71 8.14
C VAL A 17 -7.00 -20.99 7.03
N LEU A 18 -7.40 -21.23 5.78
CA LEU A 18 -7.07 -20.36 4.68
C LEU A 18 -7.71 -19.02 5.03
N VAL A 19 -6.91 -18.13 5.62
CA VAL A 19 -7.24 -16.71 5.63
C VAL A 19 -7.33 -16.34 4.16
N ALA A 20 -8.55 -16.18 3.67
CA ALA A 20 -8.81 -15.60 2.36
C ALA A 20 -8.28 -14.17 2.43
N VAL A 21 -7.03 -13.97 2.05
CA VAL A 21 -6.48 -12.64 1.77
C VAL A 21 -7.26 -12.17 0.56
N GLY A 22 -8.30 -11.37 0.81
CA GLY A 22 -9.10 -10.74 -0.23
C GLY A 22 -8.17 -9.96 -1.13
N THR A 23 -8.20 -10.22 -2.43
CA THR A 23 -7.43 -9.44 -3.37
C THR A 23 -8.34 -8.40 -3.98
N MET A 24 -8.00 -7.12 -3.81
CA MET A 24 -8.74 -6.01 -4.41
C MET A 24 -8.69 -6.16 -5.94
N GLU A 25 -9.82 -6.57 -6.51
CA GLU A 25 -10.08 -6.65 -7.95
C GLU A 25 -11.02 -5.51 -8.31
N CYS A 26 -10.65 -4.76 -9.34
CA CYS A 26 -11.41 -3.59 -9.75
C CYS A 26 -12.54 -3.98 -10.68
N THR A 27 -13.72 -4.14 -10.10
CA THR A 27 -14.98 -4.48 -10.77
C THR A 27 -15.83 -3.26 -11.12
N GLU A 28 -15.53 -2.10 -10.53
CA GLU A 28 -16.42 -0.94 -10.61
C GLU A 28 -16.16 -0.05 -11.83
N GLN A 29 -17.25 0.24 -12.55
CA GLN A 29 -17.34 1.27 -13.57
C GLN A 29 -17.99 2.51 -12.93
N GLU A 30 -17.23 3.31 -12.17
CA GLU A 30 -17.78 4.55 -11.61
C GLU A 30 -17.68 5.73 -12.59
N SER A 31 -18.87 6.03 -13.13
CA SER A 31 -19.47 7.36 -13.32
C SER A 31 -18.56 8.52 -13.75
N LEU A 32 -18.77 8.93 -15.01
CA LEU A 32 -18.96 10.32 -15.46
C LEU A 32 -18.17 11.39 -14.68
N ILE A 33 -17.05 11.80 -15.29
CA ILE A 33 -16.46 13.15 -15.20
C ILE A 33 -16.62 13.80 -13.83
N GLN A 34 -15.77 13.41 -12.88
CA GLN A 34 -15.54 14.21 -11.69
C GLN A 34 -14.84 15.50 -12.14
N GLU A 35 -15.36 16.65 -11.71
CA GLU A 35 -14.80 17.97 -12.00
C GLU A 35 -13.30 17.97 -11.77
N ILE A 36 -12.55 18.50 -12.75
CA ILE A 36 -11.11 18.70 -12.62
C ILE A 36 -10.90 19.56 -11.37
N PRO A 37 -10.21 19.07 -10.33
CA PRO A 37 -9.95 19.88 -9.14
C PRO A 37 -9.27 21.18 -9.58
N SER A 38 -9.80 22.30 -9.11
CA SER A 38 -9.42 23.66 -9.53
C SER A 38 -7.97 24.06 -9.22
N SER A 39 -7.22 23.17 -8.54
CA SER A 39 -5.78 23.28 -8.34
C SER A 39 -5.10 21.97 -8.73
N ILE A 40 -4.30 22.01 -9.80
CA ILE A 40 -3.35 20.94 -10.10
C ILE A 40 -2.23 21.07 -9.05
N VAL A 41 -2.25 20.22 -8.03
CA VAL A 41 -1.14 20.10 -7.09
C VAL A 41 0.02 19.46 -7.86
N MET A 42 1.13 20.18 -7.99
CA MET A 42 2.32 19.64 -8.65
C MET A 42 2.92 18.54 -7.77
N PRO A 43 3.31 17.39 -8.36
CA PRO A 43 3.94 16.33 -7.59
C PRO A 43 5.25 16.77 -6.94
N THR A 44 5.60 16.14 -5.82
CA THR A 44 6.88 16.43 -5.15
C THR A 44 8.09 16.03 -6.01
N GLN A 45 9.24 16.70 -5.81
CA GLN A 45 10.47 16.36 -6.53
C GLN A 45 10.88 14.89 -6.31
N CYS A 46 10.77 14.39 -5.07
CA CYS A 46 11.08 12.98 -4.78
C CYS A 46 10.16 12.02 -5.53
N LEU A 47 8.86 12.35 -5.68
CA LEU A 47 7.92 11.53 -6.45
C LEU A 47 8.31 11.52 -7.94
N MET A 48 8.65 12.68 -8.50
CA MET A 48 9.09 12.79 -9.90
C MET A 48 10.37 12.01 -10.17
N ASP A 49 11.38 12.17 -9.33
CA ASP A 49 12.66 11.46 -9.45
C ASP A 49 12.46 9.94 -9.31
N CYS A 50 11.68 9.53 -8.31
CA CYS A 50 11.38 8.12 -8.12
C CYS A 50 10.56 7.53 -9.28
N THR A 51 9.66 8.32 -9.89
CA THR A 51 8.91 7.91 -11.08
C THR A 51 9.86 7.64 -12.24
N ALA A 52 10.81 8.54 -12.50
CA ALA A 52 11.79 8.37 -13.57
C ALA A 52 12.64 7.11 -13.34
N LEU A 53 13.21 6.94 -12.14
CA LEU A 53 14.04 5.79 -11.80
C LEU A 53 13.27 4.47 -11.88
N THR A 54 12.03 4.46 -11.38
CA THR A 54 11.16 3.28 -11.41
C THR A 54 10.77 2.93 -12.84
N PHE A 55 10.50 3.92 -13.70
CA PHE A 55 10.19 3.68 -15.11
C PHE A 55 11.40 3.10 -15.84
N THR A 56 12.60 3.62 -15.62
CA THR A 56 13.84 3.05 -16.17
C THR A 56 14.05 1.61 -15.72
N LYS A 57 13.90 1.31 -14.43
CA LYS A 57 14.02 -0.05 -13.88
C LYS A 57 12.97 -1.00 -14.47
N LYS A 58 11.72 -0.53 -14.63
CA LYS A 58 10.62 -1.28 -15.25
C LYS A 58 10.97 -1.68 -16.69
N LEU A 59 11.49 -0.75 -17.49
CA LEU A 59 11.93 -1.03 -18.87
C LEU A 59 13.08 -2.06 -18.91
N GLN A 60 14.06 -1.94 -18.03
CA GLN A 60 15.18 -2.88 -17.94
C GLN A 60 14.75 -4.30 -17.58
N LEU A 61 13.73 -4.43 -16.72
CA LEU A 61 13.22 -5.71 -16.25
C LEU A 61 12.12 -6.31 -17.15
N GLY A 62 11.66 -5.56 -18.17
CA GLY A 62 10.50 -5.97 -18.98
C GLY A 62 9.22 -6.12 -18.16
N ASP A 63 9.12 -5.42 -17.03
CA ASP A 63 7.96 -5.51 -16.14
C ASP A 63 6.78 -4.75 -16.76
N THR A 64 5.63 -5.41 -16.89
CA THR A 64 4.44 -4.85 -17.54
C THR A 64 3.40 -4.33 -16.54
N ARG A 65 3.62 -4.52 -15.24
CA ARG A 65 2.68 -4.11 -14.18
C ARG A 65 2.47 -2.60 -14.14
N ASN A 66 1.25 -2.16 -13.85
CA ASN A 66 0.95 -0.74 -13.71
C ASN A 66 1.39 -0.26 -12.33
N ILE A 67 2.18 0.81 -12.29
CA ILE A 67 2.71 1.38 -11.05
C ILE A 67 2.16 2.79 -10.94
N ARG A 68 1.54 3.10 -9.80
CA ARG A 68 1.03 4.44 -9.50
C ARG A 68 1.75 4.97 -8.27
N LEU A 69 2.19 6.22 -8.34
CA LEU A 69 2.80 6.96 -7.24
C LEU A 69 1.86 8.12 -6.87
N THR A 70 1.59 8.29 -5.58
CA THR A 70 0.63 9.28 -5.07
C THR A 70 1.23 10.00 -3.87
N ASP A 71 1.31 11.33 -3.93
CA ASP A 71 1.74 12.14 -2.80
C ASP A 71 0.79 11.99 -1.61
N SER A 72 1.32 12.14 -0.40
CA SER A 72 0.50 12.25 0.81
C SER A 72 -0.20 13.59 0.90
N THR A 73 -1.39 13.60 1.49
CA THR A 73 -1.91 14.82 2.12
C THR A 73 -1.23 15.00 3.48
N GLU A 74 -0.66 16.16 3.70
CA GLU A 74 -0.07 16.52 4.99
C GLU A 74 -1.15 17.07 5.92
N GLU A 75 -1.33 16.43 7.08
CA GLU A 75 -2.30 16.85 8.09
C GLU A 75 -1.61 17.00 9.44
N GLU A 76 -1.88 18.08 10.15
CA GLU A 76 -1.40 18.25 11.53
C GLU A 76 -2.49 17.79 12.51
N HIS A 77 -2.22 16.73 13.26
CA HIS A 77 -3.12 16.22 14.28
C HIS A 77 -2.42 16.18 15.64
N ARG A 78 -2.96 16.91 16.63
CA ARG A 78 -2.42 16.95 18.02
C ARG A 78 -0.92 17.28 18.10
N ASN A 79 -0.44 18.25 17.30
CA ASN A 79 0.99 18.65 17.19
C ASN A 79 1.91 17.55 16.63
N LEU A 80 1.35 16.53 16.00
CA LEU A 80 2.06 15.50 15.25
C LEU A 80 1.71 15.65 13.77
N LYS A 81 2.76 15.55 12.95
CA LYS A 81 2.66 15.61 11.50
C LYS A 81 2.27 14.23 10.97
N GLU A 82 1.12 14.15 10.33
CA GLU A 82 0.61 12.93 9.70
C GLU A 82 0.62 13.06 8.17
N TYR A 83 0.82 11.92 7.52
CA TYR A 83 0.82 11.80 6.06
C TYR A 83 -0.24 10.78 5.67
N CYS A 84 -1.24 11.23 4.91
CA CYS A 84 -2.47 10.48 4.68
C CYS A 84 -2.72 10.22 3.19
N TRP A 85 -3.37 9.09 2.91
CA TRP A 85 -3.88 8.71 1.59
C TRP A 85 -5.30 8.16 1.72
N PRO A 86 -6.16 8.32 0.71
CA PRO A 86 -7.44 7.62 0.70
C PRO A 86 -7.21 6.11 0.71
N VAL A 87 -8.02 5.39 1.48
CA VAL A 87 -8.05 3.91 1.43
C VAL A 87 -8.67 3.43 0.11
N ASP A 88 -9.58 4.22 -0.46
CA ASP A 88 -10.21 3.98 -1.75
C ASP A 88 -9.23 4.30 -2.89
N LEU A 89 -8.50 3.29 -3.36
CA LEU A 89 -7.54 3.46 -4.44
C LEU A 89 -8.24 3.56 -5.80
N LYS A 90 -7.89 4.59 -6.57
CA LYS A 90 -8.27 4.67 -7.98
C LYS A 90 -7.61 3.53 -8.76
N CYS A 91 -8.40 2.79 -9.52
CA CYS A 91 -7.92 1.71 -10.37
C CYS A 91 -8.67 1.56 -11.68
N ASN A 92 -8.05 0.86 -12.63
CA ASN A 92 -8.71 0.55 -13.91
C ASN A 92 -9.45 -0.77 -13.79
N VAL A 93 -10.58 -0.88 -14.51
CA VAL A 93 -11.35 -2.12 -14.60
C VAL A 93 -10.45 -3.27 -15.05
N GLY A 94 -10.57 -4.40 -14.37
CA GLY A 94 -9.76 -5.58 -14.66
C GLY A 94 -8.32 -5.50 -14.18
N GLU A 95 -7.96 -4.52 -13.33
CA GLU A 95 -6.70 -4.58 -12.58
C GLU A 95 -6.90 -5.22 -11.21
N ARG A 96 -5.84 -5.88 -10.73
CA ARG A 96 -5.74 -6.40 -9.37
C ARG A 96 -4.56 -5.82 -8.63
N LEU A 97 -4.78 -5.31 -7.43
CA LEU A 97 -3.71 -4.81 -6.56
C LEU A 97 -2.80 -5.97 -6.14
N GLN A 98 -1.52 -5.88 -6.50
CA GLN A 98 -0.50 -6.85 -6.11
C GLN A 98 0.24 -6.42 -4.86
N ARG A 99 0.64 -5.14 -4.80
CA ARG A 99 1.42 -4.57 -3.70
C ARG A 99 1.09 -3.11 -3.49
N ALA A 100 1.16 -2.67 -2.24
CA ALA A 100 1.19 -1.27 -1.87
C ALA A 100 2.34 -1.01 -0.89
N PHE A 101 3.06 0.08 -1.10
CA PHE A 101 4.16 0.51 -0.26
C PHE A 101 4.01 2.00 0.09
N VAL A 102 4.24 2.37 1.34
CA VAL A 102 4.62 3.73 1.66
C VAL A 102 6.12 3.87 1.50
N VAL A 103 6.56 4.87 0.75
CA VAL A 103 7.97 5.19 0.56
C VAL A 103 8.29 6.42 1.40
N VAL A 104 9.30 6.30 2.24
CA VAL A 104 9.80 7.36 3.11
C VAL A 104 11.16 7.82 2.57
N PRO A 105 11.21 8.96 1.86
CA PRO A 105 12.45 9.48 1.27
C PRO A 105 13.34 10.08 2.35
N VAL A 106 14.43 9.40 2.66
CA VAL A 106 15.40 9.81 3.69
C VAL A 106 16.74 10.15 3.06
N ASP A 107 17.53 10.94 3.78
CA ASP A 107 18.95 11.06 3.48
C ASP A 107 19.73 10.00 4.26
N PRO A 108 20.32 8.99 3.57
CA PRO A 108 21.09 7.95 4.27
C PRO A 108 22.34 8.49 4.96
N SER A 109 22.82 9.68 4.60
CA SER A 109 23.93 10.35 5.30
C SER A 109 23.52 10.94 6.64
N VAL A 110 22.22 11.16 6.86
CA VAL A 110 21.65 11.77 8.07
C VAL A 110 20.91 10.73 8.90
N VAL A 111 20.23 9.77 8.26
CA VAL A 111 19.30 8.85 8.92
C VAL A 111 19.41 7.44 8.34
N ALA A 112 19.84 6.50 9.18
CA ALA A 112 19.76 5.07 8.90
C ALA A 112 18.34 4.54 9.12
N HIS A 113 17.96 3.44 8.46
CA HIS A 113 16.63 2.85 8.63
C HIS A 113 16.34 2.48 10.10
N GLU A 114 17.31 1.93 10.83
CA GLU A 114 17.17 1.60 12.26
C GLU A 114 16.87 2.80 13.16
N HIS A 115 17.01 4.03 12.67
CA HIS A 115 16.75 5.25 13.44
C HIS A 115 15.33 5.78 13.25
N LEU A 116 14.49 5.09 12.46
CA LEU A 116 13.13 5.52 12.14
C LEU A 116 12.09 4.49 12.57
N ALA A 117 11.04 4.99 13.21
CA ALA A 117 9.80 4.26 13.39
C ALA A 117 8.70 4.91 12.55
N VAL A 118 8.05 4.12 11.71
CA VAL A 118 6.86 4.53 10.97
C VAL A 118 5.65 3.88 11.61
N LYS A 119 4.70 4.69 12.06
CA LYS A 119 3.49 4.24 12.75
C LYS A 119 2.28 4.54 11.90
N SER A 120 1.38 3.59 11.73
CA SER A 120 0.07 3.84 11.15
C SER A 120 -0.89 4.36 12.23
N THR A 121 -1.65 5.40 11.90
CA THR A 121 -2.61 6.05 12.83
C THR A 121 -4.07 5.71 12.53
N GLY A 122 -4.35 5.12 11.37
CA GLY A 122 -5.65 4.58 10.98
C GLY A 122 -5.60 4.07 9.54
N PRO A 123 -6.51 3.18 9.10
CA PRO A 123 -7.55 2.51 9.89
C PRO A 123 -7.01 1.37 10.78
N VAL A 124 -5.82 0.84 10.48
CA VAL A 124 -5.14 -0.17 11.29
C VAL A 124 -3.98 0.50 12.02
N VAL A 125 -4.03 0.57 13.35
CA VAL A 125 -2.97 1.20 14.16
C VAL A 125 -1.84 0.21 14.42
N GLY A 126 -0.61 0.62 14.21
CA GLY A 126 0.55 -0.26 14.40
C GLY A 126 1.87 0.39 14.01
N THR A 127 2.96 -0.36 14.15
CA THR A 127 4.28 0.02 13.59
C THR A 127 4.48 -0.73 12.29
N LEU A 128 4.80 0.00 11.22
CA LEU A 128 5.09 -0.58 9.92
C LEU A 128 6.51 -1.13 9.89
N SER A 129 6.67 -2.29 9.26
CA SER A 129 7.98 -2.90 9.04
C SER A 129 8.52 -2.51 7.67
N ALA A 130 9.80 -2.16 7.60
CA ALA A 130 10.42 -1.87 6.33
C ALA A 130 10.54 -3.13 5.47
N HIS A 131 10.34 -2.95 4.17
CA HIS A 131 10.43 -3.98 3.17
C HIS A 131 11.83 -4.02 2.56
N GLY A 132 12.62 -5.02 2.97
CA GLY A 132 13.97 -5.29 2.44
C GLY A 132 14.01 -6.19 1.20
N GLY A 133 12.87 -6.60 0.66
CA GLY A 133 12.79 -7.51 -0.50
C GLY A 133 12.96 -6.81 -1.85
N PRO A 134 13.19 -7.57 -2.94
CA PRO A 134 13.18 -7.05 -4.29
C PRO A 134 11.83 -6.41 -4.63
N ALA A 135 11.85 -5.17 -5.13
CA ALA A 135 10.66 -4.50 -5.65
C ALA A 135 10.95 -3.91 -7.03
N THR A 136 9.88 -3.69 -7.81
CA THR A 136 9.98 -2.95 -9.08
C THR A 136 10.40 -1.49 -8.87
N LEU A 137 10.15 -0.95 -7.67
CA LEU A 137 10.62 0.37 -7.28
C LEU A 137 12.15 0.42 -7.29
N ALA A 138 12.72 1.53 -7.77
CA ALA A 138 14.15 1.78 -7.61
C ALA A 138 14.50 1.91 -6.12
N ASP A 139 15.65 1.37 -5.72
CA ASP A 139 16.05 1.33 -4.30
C ASP A 139 16.42 2.73 -3.77
N ASP A 140 16.80 3.64 -4.66
CA ASP A 140 17.15 5.04 -4.34
C ASP A 140 15.94 5.94 -4.05
N CYS A 141 14.71 5.41 -4.19
CA CYS A 141 13.50 6.17 -3.88
C CYS A 141 13.29 6.45 -2.38
N GLY A 142 13.89 5.63 -1.51
CA GLY A 142 13.72 5.71 -0.06
C GLY A 142 13.34 4.38 0.58
N ILE A 143 13.08 4.42 1.88
CA ILE A 143 12.72 3.21 2.65
C ILE A 143 11.27 2.86 2.37
N ARG A 144 11.03 1.59 2.01
CA ARG A 144 9.70 1.08 1.67
C ARG A 144 9.07 0.44 2.90
N TYR A 145 7.79 0.68 3.14
CA TYR A 145 6.99 0.05 4.19
C TYR A 145 5.79 -0.63 3.54
N GLU A 146 5.65 -1.93 3.74
CA GLU A 146 4.59 -2.72 3.10
C GLU A 146 3.24 -2.42 3.76
N VAL A 147 2.26 -2.04 2.95
CA VAL A 147 0.91 -1.64 3.40
C VAL A 147 -0.19 -2.31 2.58
N THR A 148 0.13 -3.32 1.78
CA THR A 148 -0.85 -4.03 0.94
C THR A 148 -2.04 -4.56 1.72
N PRO A 149 -1.89 -5.17 2.92
CA PRO A 149 -3.02 -5.68 3.71
C PRO A 149 -4.04 -4.60 4.05
N ILE A 150 -3.62 -3.34 4.20
CA ILE A 150 -4.49 -2.22 4.54
C ILE A 150 -5.48 -1.95 3.41
N TYR A 151 -5.03 -2.05 2.15
CA TYR A 151 -5.83 -1.82 0.96
C TYR A 151 -6.56 -3.06 0.46
N GLN A 152 -6.08 -4.25 0.80
CA GLN A 152 -6.70 -5.53 0.46
C GLN A 152 -7.83 -5.92 1.42
N SER A 153 -7.75 -5.49 2.68
CA SER A 153 -8.77 -5.78 3.70
C SER A 153 -9.97 -4.84 3.62
N THR A 154 -9.87 -3.76 2.85
CA THR A 154 -10.97 -2.83 2.61
C THR A 154 -11.95 -3.45 1.62
N SER A 155 -12.94 -4.17 2.16
CA SER A 155 -14.17 -4.43 1.41
C SER A 155 -14.82 -3.10 1.03
N GLU A 156 -15.56 -3.05 -0.08
CA GLU A 156 -16.50 -1.96 -0.44
C GLU A 156 -17.36 -1.50 0.77
N SER A 157 -17.53 -2.35 1.79
CA SER A 157 -18.26 -2.06 3.02
C SER A 157 -17.54 -1.19 4.05
N MET A 158 -16.23 -0.92 3.95
CA MET A 158 -15.50 -0.12 4.94
C MET A 158 -15.72 1.40 4.82
N GLY A 159 -16.46 1.84 3.80
CA GLY A 159 -16.98 3.21 3.70
C GLY A 159 -16.08 4.11 2.88
N LYS A 160 -16.66 4.69 1.82
CA LYS A 160 -16.03 5.75 1.03
C LYS A 160 -15.56 6.88 1.93
N GLY A 161 -14.32 7.32 1.76
CA GLY A 161 -13.77 8.48 2.46
C GLY A 161 -12.98 8.19 3.75
N LEU A 162 -12.57 6.93 3.96
CA LEU A 162 -11.54 6.63 4.97
C LEU A 162 -10.14 6.98 4.44
N SER A 163 -9.29 7.45 5.35
CA SER A 163 -7.87 7.71 5.08
C SER A 163 -6.98 6.73 5.85
N PHE A 164 -5.95 6.24 5.17
CA PHE A 164 -4.80 5.58 5.79
C PHE A 164 -3.71 6.63 6.06
N CYS A 165 -3.29 6.76 7.31
CA CYS A 165 -2.35 7.79 7.74
C CYS A 165 -1.14 7.18 8.45
N ILE A 166 0.01 7.83 8.30
CA ILE A 166 1.24 7.47 9.00
C ILE A 166 1.86 8.65 9.74
N GLN A 167 2.63 8.33 10.77
CA GLN A 167 3.57 9.21 11.43
C GLN A 167 4.98 8.65 11.27
N VAL A 168 5.93 9.52 10.93
CA VAL A 168 7.36 9.18 10.90
C VAL A 168 8.01 9.76 12.14
N VAL A 169 8.62 8.91 12.96
CA VAL A 169 9.21 9.25 14.26
C VAL A 169 10.68 8.88 14.28
N ALA A 170 11.53 9.83 14.69
CA ALA A 170 12.93 9.56 14.98
C ALA A 170 13.06 8.80 16.31
N LEU A 171 13.79 7.68 16.31
CA LEU A 171 14.07 6.87 17.50
C LEU A 171 15.23 7.41 18.34
N GLN A 172 16.08 8.24 17.74
CA GLN A 172 17.16 8.96 18.39
C GLN A 172 16.91 10.46 18.30
N PRO A 173 17.51 11.28 19.19
CA PRO A 173 17.43 12.73 19.10
C PRO A 173 18.15 13.24 17.85
N LEU A 174 17.45 13.19 16.73
CA LEU A 174 17.77 13.89 15.50
C LEU A 174 17.05 15.24 15.56
N SER A 175 17.61 16.28 14.92
CA SER A 175 16.81 17.45 14.63
C SER A 175 15.57 16.99 13.85
N ARG A 176 14.37 17.28 14.38
CA ARG A 176 13.09 16.91 13.74
C ARG A 176 13.03 17.47 12.31
N ASP A 177 13.69 18.61 12.10
CA ASP A 177 13.97 19.21 10.82
C ASP A 177 15.15 18.50 10.14
N GLY A 178 14.89 17.91 8.96
CA GLY A 178 15.92 17.32 8.09
C GLY A 178 15.91 15.79 7.98
N MET A 179 14.98 15.10 8.66
CA MET A 179 14.89 13.64 8.62
C MET A 179 14.35 13.11 7.26
N LEU A 180 13.43 13.85 6.65
CA LEU A 180 12.80 13.52 5.37
C LEU A 180 13.25 14.49 4.29
N LYS A 181 13.58 13.98 3.10
CA LYS A 181 13.87 14.82 1.92
C LYS A 181 12.61 15.48 1.36
N CYS A 182 11.50 14.72 1.37
CA CYS A 182 10.18 15.13 0.93
C CYS A 182 9.11 14.46 1.80
N PRO A 183 7.84 14.90 1.75
CA PRO A 183 6.74 14.12 2.27
C PRO A 183 6.77 12.66 1.72
N PRO A 184 6.44 11.66 2.56
CA PRO A 184 6.26 10.29 2.09
C PRO A 184 5.22 10.21 0.97
N PHE A 185 5.33 9.19 0.11
CA PHE A 185 4.36 8.94 -0.95
C PHE A 185 3.97 7.47 -0.99
N LEU A 186 2.77 7.20 -1.50
CA LEU A 186 2.24 5.86 -1.69
C LEU A 186 2.62 5.36 -3.08
N VAL A 187 3.05 4.10 -3.15
CA VAL A 187 3.27 3.36 -4.39
C VAL A 187 2.32 2.18 -4.42
N THR A 188 1.56 2.03 -5.50
CA THR A 188 0.69 0.86 -5.72
C THR A 188 1.06 0.17 -7.03
N ILE A 189 1.10 -1.16 -7.00
CA ILE A 189 1.48 -2.02 -8.12
C ILE A 189 0.30 -2.90 -8.47
N TRP A 190 -0.13 -2.83 -9.74
CA TRP A 190 -1.31 -3.45 -10.27
C TRP A 190 -0.96 -4.41 -11.40
N GLN A 191 -1.63 -5.56 -11.41
CA GLN A 191 -1.54 -6.53 -12.49
C GLN A 191 -2.85 -6.50 -13.28
N PRO A 192 -2.81 -6.41 -14.62
CA PRO A 192 -3.98 -6.71 -15.43
C PRO A 192 -4.43 -8.14 -15.17
N SER A 193 -5.67 -8.33 -14.76
CA SER A 193 -6.35 -9.62 -14.76
C SER A 193 -6.35 -10.15 -16.20
N ALA A 194 -6.04 -11.42 -16.39
CA ALA A 194 -6.12 -12.03 -17.71
C ALA A 194 -7.54 -11.79 -18.25
N ALA A 195 -7.64 -11.27 -19.48
CA ALA A 195 -8.91 -11.04 -20.13
C ALA A 195 -9.74 -12.32 -20.03
N GLN A 196 -10.90 -12.26 -19.38
CA GLN A 196 -11.88 -13.32 -19.57
C GLN A 196 -12.14 -13.38 -21.08
N PRO A 197 -12.05 -14.55 -21.73
CA PRO A 197 -12.43 -14.66 -23.12
C PRO A 197 -13.86 -14.13 -23.22
N MET A 198 -14.04 -13.06 -24.00
CA MET A 198 -15.36 -12.64 -24.45
C MET A 198 -16.06 -13.92 -24.92
N ARG A 199 -17.13 -14.32 -24.25
CA ARG A 199 -18.06 -15.26 -24.85
C ARG A 199 -18.56 -14.59 -26.11
N GLU A 200 -18.04 -15.04 -27.25
CA GLU A 200 -18.71 -14.92 -28.53
C GLU A 200 -20.15 -15.39 -28.33
N GLY A 201 -21.07 -14.43 -28.23
CA GLY A 201 -22.49 -14.67 -28.36
C GLY A 201 -22.78 -15.01 -29.81
N GLY A 202 -22.60 -16.29 -30.16
CA GLY A 202 -23.15 -16.86 -31.37
C GLY A 202 -24.65 -17.10 -31.21
N GLY A 203 -25.43 -16.66 -32.19
CA GLY A 203 -26.88 -16.89 -32.30
C GLY A 203 -27.57 -15.81 -33.10
#